data_AF-K2EWV0-F1
#
_entry.id   AF-K2EWV0-F1
#
_cell.length_a   1.000
_cell.length_b   1.000
_cell.length_c   1.000
_cell.angle_alpha   90.00
_cell.angle_beta   90.00
_cell.angle_gamma   90.00
#
_symmetry.space_group_name_H-M   'P 1'
#
loop_
_entity.id
_entity.type
_entity.pdbx_description
1 polymer ?
#
loop_
_entity_poly.entity_id
_entity_poly.type
_entity_poly.pdbx_seq_one_letter_code
_entity_poly.pdbx_strand_id
1 'polypeptide(L)'
;MSEYSPPVEHRKLEMHLWWITAILIGINVGLFGWQAMHGMDVSQPSTRDAILWGADYAPLTYLAEPMRLFSSMFFHFGLIHLMLNMWALYIFGSVAEQLFGRMYFIGLYVCAGLMGSLLSGYMNIQDSYNL
;
A
#
# COMPACT_ATOMS: atom_id res chain seq x y z
N MET A 1 7.12 55.95 -9.45
CA MET A 1 7.28 54.47 -9.51
C MET A 1 5.94 53.89 -9.11
N SER A 2 5.25 53.17 -10.00
CA SER A 2 3.96 52.56 -9.69
C SER A 2 4.18 51.42 -8.68
N GLU A 3 3.56 51.51 -7.51
CA GLU A 3 3.47 50.41 -6.55
C GLU A 3 2.64 49.28 -7.17
N TYR A 4 3.27 48.46 -7.99
CA TYR A 4 2.69 47.21 -8.44
C TYR A 4 2.98 46.15 -7.38
N SER A 5 2.02 45.94 -6.47
CA SER A 5 2.03 44.76 -5.61
C SER A 5 1.40 43.60 -6.38
N PRO A 6 2.11 42.47 -6.59
CA PRO A 6 1.52 41.32 -7.24
C PRO A 6 0.32 40.81 -6.43
N PRO A 7 -0.73 40.30 -7.08
CA PRO A 7 -1.88 39.74 -6.38
C PRO A 7 -1.44 38.55 -5.55
N VAL A 8 -1.70 38.60 -4.24
CA VAL A 8 -1.49 37.49 -3.33
C VAL A 8 -2.60 36.46 -3.58
N GLU A 9 -2.29 35.41 -4.34
CA GLU A 9 -3.20 34.27 -4.49
C GLU A 9 -3.30 33.53 -3.16
N HIS A 10 -4.37 33.77 -2.40
CA HIS A 10 -4.76 32.92 -1.28
C HIS A 10 -5.36 31.61 -1.81
N ARG A 11 -4.52 30.75 -2.38
CA ARG A 11 -4.94 29.39 -2.68
C ARG A 11 -5.15 28.68 -1.35
N LYS A 12 -6.41 28.48 -0.96
CA LYS A 12 -6.73 27.57 0.14
C LYS A 12 -6.11 26.24 -0.23
N LEU A 13 -5.11 25.79 0.53
CA LEU A 13 -4.67 24.41 0.48
C LEU A 13 -5.90 23.58 0.83
N GLU A 14 -6.54 22.99 -0.19
CA GLU A 14 -7.70 22.16 0.02
C GLU A 14 -7.24 20.89 0.74
N MET A 15 -7.26 20.96 2.08
CA MET A 15 -7.06 19.88 3.04
C MET A 15 -8.14 18.79 2.93
N HIS A 16 -8.83 18.69 1.79
CA HIS A 16 -10.03 17.88 1.56
C HIS A 16 -9.81 16.76 0.55
N LEU A 17 -8.55 16.52 0.14
CA LEU A 17 -8.14 15.52 -0.85
C LEU A 17 -7.33 14.37 -0.22
N TRP A 18 -7.54 14.02 1.05
CA TRP A 18 -6.88 12.87 1.69
C TRP A 18 -7.87 11.76 2.08
N TRP A 19 -9.11 11.83 1.59
CA TRP A 19 -10.13 10.85 1.95
C TRP A 19 -9.84 9.47 1.38
N ILE A 20 -9.30 9.37 0.15
CA ILE A 20 -8.94 8.06 -0.39
C ILE A 20 -7.77 7.48 0.40
N THR A 21 -6.77 8.31 0.69
CA THR A 21 -5.64 7.94 1.55
C THR A 21 -6.13 7.45 2.92
N ALA A 22 -7.05 8.16 3.56
CA ALA A 22 -7.65 7.76 4.84
C ALA A 22 -8.41 6.43 4.76
N ILE A 23 -9.19 6.23 3.69
CA ILE A 23 -9.94 4.99 3.45
C ILE A 23 -8.97 3.83 3.28
N LEU A 24 -7.91 3.99 2.47
CA LEU A 24 -6.90 2.95 2.29
C LEU A 24 -6.18 2.62 3.60
N ILE A 25 -5.83 3.63 4.41
CA ILE A 25 -5.27 3.41 5.75
C ILE A 25 -6.25 2.63 6.62
N GLY A 26 -7.52 3.05 6.65
CA GLY A 26 -8.57 2.39 7.43
C GLY A 26 -8.78 0.93 7.03
N ILE A 27 -8.74 0.63 5.73
CA ILE A 27 -8.83 -0.74 5.20
C ILE A 27 -7.64 -1.57 5.69
N ASN A 28 -6.41 -1.07 5.55
CA ASN A 28 -5.21 -1.79 5.95
C ASN A 28 -5.16 -2.05 7.46
N VAL A 29 -5.47 -1.04 8.27
CA VAL A 29 -5.54 -1.16 9.73
C VAL A 29 -6.66 -2.12 10.15
N GLY A 30 -7.82 -2.06 9.50
CA GLY A 30 -8.95 -2.96 9.76
C GLY A 30 -8.62 -4.41 9.44
N LEU A 31 -7.99 -4.68 8.29
CA LEU A 31 -7.55 -6.01 7.89
C LEU A 31 -6.46 -6.56 8.82
N PHE A 32 -5.52 -5.71 9.25
CA PHE A 32 -4.53 -6.12 10.25
C PHE A 32 -5.16 -6.40 11.62
N GLY A 33 -6.12 -5.59 12.05
CA GLY A 33 -6.90 -5.85 13.26
C GLY A 33 -7.64 -7.19 13.18
N TRP A 34 -8.22 -7.50 12.02
CA TRP A 34 -8.85 -8.79 11.75
C TRP A 34 -7.83 -9.94 11.86
N GLN A 35 -6.63 -9.80 11.31
CA GLN A 35 -5.55 -10.80 11.44
C GLN A 35 -5.18 -11.05 12.90
N ALA A 36 -5.00 -9.97 13.67
CA ALA A 36 -4.67 -10.04 15.10
C ALA A 36 -5.78 -10.73 15.91
N MET A 37 -7.05 -10.43 15.64
CA MET A 37 -8.20 -11.08 16.30
C MET A 37 -8.29 -12.58 16.03
N HIS A 38 -7.78 -13.04 14.87
CA HIS A 38 -7.75 -14.45 14.49
C HIS A 38 -6.46 -15.17 14.93
N GLY A 39 -5.66 -14.53 15.80
CA GLY A 39 -4.52 -15.18 16.46
C GLY A 39 -3.18 -15.03 15.76
N MET A 40 -3.06 -14.15 14.75
CA MET A 40 -1.74 -13.80 14.21
C MET A 40 -0.92 -13.05 15.27
N ASP A 41 0.34 -13.47 15.46
CA ASP A 41 1.28 -12.72 16.29
C ASP A 41 1.58 -11.35 15.64
N VAL A 42 1.24 -10.29 16.37
CA VAL A 42 1.34 -8.90 15.91
C VAL A 42 2.80 -8.42 15.86
N SER A 43 3.69 -9.04 16.61
CA SER A 43 5.11 -8.68 16.69
C SER A 43 6.01 -9.55 15.81
N GLN A 44 5.73 -10.84 15.74
CA GLN A 44 6.53 -11.84 15.03
C GLN A 44 5.61 -12.85 14.32
N PRO A 45 4.89 -12.43 13.27
CA PRO A 45 4.06 -13.35 12.49
C PRO A 45 4.92 -14.46 11.88
N SER A 46 4.35 -15.65 11.69
CA SER A 46 5.06 -16.72 10.97
C SER A 46 4.85 -16.61 9.46
N THR A 47 5.76 -17.17 8.66
CA THR A 47 5.58 -17.29 7.20
C THR A 47 4.31 -18.07 6.84
N ARG A 48 3.93 -19.04 7.67
CA ARG A 48 2.69 -19.79 7.48
C ARG A 48 1.48 -18.88 7.61
N ASP A 49 1.45 -18.01 8.62
CA ASP A 49 0.36 -17.04 8.80
C ASP A 49 0.30 -16.09 7.61
N ALA A 50 1.45 -15.61 7.13
CA ALA A 50 1.50 -14.76 5.94
C ALA A 50 0.85 -15.42 4.71
N ILE A 51 1.21 -16.67 4.43
CA ILE A 51 0.61 -17.41 3.31
C ILE A 51 -0.90 -17.61 3.53
N LEU A 52 -1.34 -17.95 4.74
CA LEU A 52 -2.78 -18.11 5.03
C LEU A 52 -3.58 -16.82 4.82
N TRP A 53 -2.98 -15.66 5.13
CA TRP A 53 -3.61 -14.35 4.98
C TRP A 53 -3.45 -13.72 3.59
N GLY A 54 -2.99 -14.49 2.60
CA GLY A 54 -2.95 -14.04 1.22
C GLY A 54 -1.73 -13.19 0.88
N ALA A 55 -0.63 -13.32 1.63
CA ALA A 55 0.66 -12.78 1.21
C ALA A 55 1.09 -13.38 -0.14
N ASP A 56 1.89 -12.63 -0.89
CA ASP A 56 2.40 -13.09 -2.17
C ASP A 56 3.39 -14.25 -1.96
N TYR A 57 3.20 -15.34 -2.68
CA TYR A 57 4.06 -16.51 -2.65
C TYR A 57 4.07 -17.14 -4.04
N ALA A 58 5.16 -16.93 -4.78
CA ALA A 58 5.23 -17.19 -6.22
C ALA A 58 4.66 -18.56 -6.66
N PRO A 59 4.98 -19.70 -6.02
CA PRO A 59 4.38 -20.98 -6.41
C PRO A 59 2.86 -21.00 -6.31
N LEU A 60 2.27 -20.47 -5.23
CA LEU A 60 0.81 -20.42 -5.09
C LEU A 60 0.21 -19.35 -5.99
N THR A 61 0.80 -18.16 -6.05
CA THR A 61 0.32 -17.03 -6.84
C THR A 61 0.21 -17.38 -8.32
N TYR A 62 1.20 -18.06 -8.90
CA TYR A 62 1.22 -18.34 -10.34
C TYR A 62 0.57 -19.67 -10.73
N LEU A 63 0.35 -20.59 -9.80
CA LEU A 63 -0.21 -21.93 -10.11
C LEU A 63 -1.66 -22.12 -9.66
N ALA A 64 -2.11 -21.43 -8.61
CA ALA A 64 -3.42 -21.71 -8.00
C ALA A 64 -4.22 -20.45 -7.62
N GLU A 65 -3.57 -19.42 -7.10
CA GLU A 65 -4.23 -18.30 -6.41
C GLU A 65 -3.71 -16.94 -6.93
N PRO A 66 -3.97 -16.56 -8.19
CA PRO A 66 -3.48 -15.30 -8.77
C PRO A 66 -4.00 -14.05 -8.06
N MET A 67 -5.12 -14.17 -7.33
CA MET A 67 -5.65 -13.10 -6.48
C MET A 67 -4.66 -12.66 -5.38
N ARG A 68 -3.64 -13.48 -5.07
CA ARG A 68 -2.56 -13.11 -4.15
C ARG A 68 -1.79 -11.87 -4.56
N LEU A 69 -1.67 -11.59 -5.86
CA LEU A 69 -1.04 -10.36 -6.36
C LEU A 69 -1.75 -9.10 -5.87
N PHE A 70 -3.07 -9.20 -5.65
CA PHE A 70 -3.88 -8.09 -5.17
C PHE A 70 -4.05 -8.13 -3.66
N SER A 71 -4.31 -9.30 -3.05
CA SER A 71 -4.48 -9.39 -1.59
C SER A 71 -3.21 -9.08 -0.83
N SER A 72 -2.03 -9.37 -1.39
CA SER A 72 -0.74 -9.05 -0.80
C SER A 72 -0.55 -7.56 -0.54
N MET A 73 -1.18 -6.70 -1.35
CA MET A 73 -1.12 -5.24 -1.20
C MET A 73 -1.68 -4.75 0.13
N PHE A 74 -2.57 -5.53 0.75
CA PHE A 74 -3.23 -5.20 2.01
C PHE A 74 -2.74 -6.03 3.19
N PHE A 75 -1.97 -7.08 2.92
CA PHE A 75 -1.35 -7.91 3.94
C PHE A 75 -0.14 -7.21 4.56
N HIS A 76 0.01 -7.27 5.88
CA HIS A 76 1.13 -6.66 6.60
C HIS A 76 1.76 -7.65 7.57
N PHE A 77 3.08 -7.84 7.45
CA PHE A 77 3.84 -8.75 8.29
C PHE A 77 4.25 -8.08 9.61
N GLY A 78 3.30 -7.98 10.53
CA GLY A 78 3.49 -7.44 11.88
C GLY A 78 3.32 -5.92 11.99
N LEU A 79 3.29 -5.45 13.24
CA LEU A 79 2.87 -4.09 13.59
C LEU A 79 3.83 -3.02 13.08
N ILE A 80 5.14 -3.25 13.20
CA ILE A 80 6.14 -2.28 12.75
C ILE A 80 6.02 -2.08 11.23
N HIS A 81 5.81 -3.17 10.48
CA HIS A 81 5.62 -3.11 9.04
C HIS A 81 4.36 -2.32 8.68
N LEU A 82 3.25 -2.56 9.38
CA LEU A 82 2.02 -1.78 9.22
C LEU A 82 2.25 -0.29 9.52
N MET A 83 2.84 0.05 10.67
CA MET A 83 3.03 1.43 11.09
C MET A 83 3.86 2.23 10.08
N LEU A 84 4.96 1.66 9.58
CA LEU A 84 5.81 2.30 8.59
C LEU A 84 5.08 2.50 7.26
N ASN A 85 4.31 1.51 6.81
CA ASN A 85 3.52 1.63 5.58
C ASN A 85 2.41 2.67 5.71
N MET A 86 1.69 2.71 6.84
CA MET A 86 0.62 3.68 7.05
C MET A 86 1.17 5.10 7.20
N TRP A 87 2.35 5.25 7.82
CA TRP A 87 3.06 6.53 7.89
C TRP A 87 3.50 7.01 6.50
N ALA A 88 4.08 6.13 5.70
CA ALA A 88 4.47 6.43 4.32
C ALA A 88 3.24 6.75 3.45
N LEU A 89 2.17 5.96 3.56
CA LEU A 89 0.92 6.18 2.82
C LEU A 89 0.26 7.49 3.22
N TYR A 90 0.28 7.85 4.51
CA TYR A 90 -0.24 9.14 4.96
C TYR A 90 0.53 10.31 4.34
N ILE A 91 1.87 10.29 4.35
CA ILE A 91 2.68 11.39 3.81
C ILE A 91 2.62 11.40 2.28
N PHE A 92 3.07 10.32 1.64
CA PHE A 92 3.22 10.26 0.20
C PHE A 92 1.87 10.09 -0.51
N GLY A 93 0.95 9.32 0.05
CA GLY A 93 -0.39 9.15 -0.49
C GLY A 93 -1.19 10.44 -0.47
N SER A 94 -1.14 11.21 0.63
CA SER A 94 -1.83 12.50 0.68
C SER A 94 -1.26 13.50 -0.33
N VAL A 95 0.06 13.49 -0.55
CA VAL A 95 0.70 14.34 -1.57
C VAL A 95 0.31 13.87 -2.98
N ALA A 96 0.34 12.57 -3.24
CA ALA A 96 -0.04 12.00 -4.53
C ALA A 96 -1.53 12.23 -4.86
N GLU A 97 -2.43 12.06 -3.89
CA GLU A 97 -3.87 12.31 -4.04
C GLU A 97 -4.15 13.78 -4.35
N GLN A 98 -3.41 14.71 -3.73
CA GLN A 98 -3.50 16.14 -4.02
C GLN A 98 -2.92 16.52 -5.38
N LEU A 99 -1.79 15.93 -5.78
CA LEU A 99 -1.08 16.29 -7.01
C LEU A 99 -1.73 15.70 -8.26
N PHE A 100 -2.14 14.44 -8.21
CA PHE A 100 -2.67 13.69 -9.35
C PHE A 100 -4.21 13.63 -9.35
N GLY A 101 -4.86 13.89 -8.22
CA GLY A 101 -6.29 13.68 -8.03
C GLY A 101 -6.64 12.23 -7.72
N ARG A 102 -7.86 12.03 -7.20
CA ARG A 102 -8.32 10.76 -6.60
C ARG A 102 -8.23 9.55 -7.53
N MET A 103 -8.71 9.69 -8.76
CA MET A 103 -8.76 8.56 -9.70
C MET A 103 -7.36 8.09 -10.12
N TYR A 104 -6.47 9.04 -10.40
CA TYR A 104 -5.08 8.74 -10.75
C TYR A 104 -4.32 8.17 -9.56
N PHE A 105 -4.57 8.66 -8.35
CA PHE A 105 -3.98 8.09 -7.14
C PHE A 105 -4.39 6.63 -6.92
N ILE A 106 -5.69 6.30 -7.07
CA ILE A 106 -6.15 4.90 -6.98
C ILE A 106 -5.47 4.02 -8.04
N GLY A 107 -5.43 4.49 -9.28
CA GLY A 107 -4.74 3.78 -10.36
C GLY A 107 -3.27 3.58 -10.06
N LEU A 108 -2.58 4.61 -9.57
CA LEU A 108 -1.18 4.55 -9.17
C LEU A 108 -0.96 3.55 -8.03
N TYR A 109 -1.81 3.57 -7.00
CA TYR A 109 -1.75 2.64 -5.87
C TYR A 109 -1.87 1.19 -6.34
N VAL A 110 -2.89 0.88 -7.16
CA VAL A 110 -3.13 -0.48 -7.68
C VAL A 110 -1.99 -0.92 -8.61
N CYS A 111 -1.60 -0.09 -9.57
CA CYS A 111 -0.53 -0.42 -10.51
C CYS A 111 0.81 -0.65 -9.78
N ALA A 112 1.16 0.21 -8.81
CA ALA A 112 2.39 0.08 -8.06
C ALA A 112 2.43 -1.23 -7.25
N GLY A 113 1.34 -1.58 -6.57
CA GLY A 113 1.26 -2.83 -5.80
C GLY A 113 1.32 -4.09 -6.68
N LEU A 114 0.62 -4.09 -7.81
CA LEU A 114 0.65 -5.21 -8.77
C LEU A 114 2.04 -5.35 -9.40
N MET A 115 2.64 -4.26 -9.87
CA MET A 115 3.97 -4.28 -10.48
C MET A 115 5.04 -4.70 -9.47
N GLY A 116 4.94 -4.25 -8.21
CA GLY A 116 5.83 -4.68 -7.14
C GLY A 116 5.75 -6.18 -6.87
N SER A 117 4.53 -6.72 -6.79
CA SER A 117 4.31 -8.17 -6.60
C SER A 117 4.85 -8.97 -7.77
N LEU A 118 4.57 -8.55 -9.01
CA LEU A 118 5.08 -9.21 -10.22
C LEU A 118 6.61 -9.21 -10.29
N LEU A 119 7.26 -8.09 -9.95
CA LEU A 119 8.71 -7.98 -9.94
C LEU A 119 9.32 -8.90 -8.87
N SER A 120 8.72 -8.92 -7.67
CA SER A 120 9.15 -9.80 -6.59
C SER A 120 9.02 -11.28 -6.98
N GLY A 121 7.90 -11.67 -7.59
CA GLY A 121 7.69 -13.02 -8.11
C GLY A 121 8.68 -13.40 -9.20
N TYR A 122 8.96 -12.49 -10.15
CA TYR A 122 9.97 -12.70 -11.19
C TYR A 122 11.37 -12.94 -10.58
N MET A 123 11.79 -12.09 -9.62
CA MET A 123 13.07 -12.26 -8.93
C MET A 123 13.14 -13.60 -8.19
N ASN A 124 12.07 -13.98 -7.48
CA ASN A 124 12.01 -15.24 -6.76
C ASN A 124 12.15 -16.47 -7.69
N ILE A 125 11.49 -16.43 -8.85
CA ILE A 125 11.59 -17.47 -9.88
C ILE A 125 13.02 -17.52 -10.42
N GLN A 126 13.62 -16.37 -10.75
CA GLN A 126 14.97 -16.30 -11.27
C GLN A 126 16.00 -16.86 -10.27
N ASP A 127 15.90 -16.50 -8.98
CA ASP A 127 16.75 -17.01 -7.92
C ASP A 127 16.61 -18.53 -7.76
N SER A 128 15.41 -19.08 -7.97
CA SER A 128 15.15 -20.52 -7.92
C SER A 128 15.84 -21.31 -9.04
N TYR A 129 16.16 -20.68 -10.18
CA TYR A 129 16.92 -21.29 -11.26
C TYR A 129 18.44 -21.17 -11.10
N ASN A 130 18.90 -20.28 -10.22
CA ASN A 130 20.33 -20.02 -9.98
C ASN A 130 20.90 -20.82 -8.80
N LEU A 131 20.06 -21.61 -8.10
CA LEU A 131 20.41 -22.53 -7.02
C LEU A 131 20.49 -23.97 -7.54
#